data_AF-A0A397GDD8-F1
#
_entry.id   AF-A0A397GDD8-F1
#
_cell.length_a   1.000
_cell.length_b   1.000
_cell.length_c   1.000
_cell.angle_alpha   90.00
_cell.angle_beta   90.00
_cell.angle_gamma   90.00
#
_symmetry.space_group_name_H-M   'P 1'
#
loop_
_entity.id
_entity.type
_entity.pdbx_description
1 polymer ?
#
loop_
_entity_poly.entity_id
_entity_poly.type
_entity_poly.pdbx_seq_one_letter_code
_entity_poly.pdbx_strand_id
1 'polypeptide(L)'
;MYQCWSDDPFKCPTYVGLGDLFRDLSYTYSIMGFFSCQLKIADENQKSTSKAQKQELFELFSYSNKLHPQSCYFGRYIHTLHGLHDLLEEIKSGKSSGIFVEQFQF
;
A
#
# COMPACT_ATOMS: atom_id res chain seq x y z
N MET A 1 -24.06 28.22 7.99
CA MET A 1 -25.48 28.13 7.59
C MET A 1 -26.43 28.32 8.78
N TYR A 2 -26.29 27.58 9.89
CA TYR A 2 -27.18 27.77 11.06
C TYR A 2 -27.21 29.20 11.63
N GLN A 3 -26.08 29.91 11.56
CA GLN A 3 -25.98 31.32 11.95
C GLN A 3 -26.83 32.27 11.09
N CYS A 4 -27.20 31.88 9.87
CA CYS A 4 -28.06 32.67 8.99
C CYS A 4 -29.53 32.64 9.44
N TRP A 5 -29.91 31.70 10.32
CA TRP A 5 -31.26 31.56 10.88
C TRP A 5 -31.30 31.96 12.38
N SER A 6 -30.32 32.74 12.82
CA SER A 6 -30.28 33.29 14.17
C SER A 6 -31.23 34.48 14.28
N ASP A 7 -32.05 34.52 15.34
CA ASP A 7 -32.90 35.67 15.66
C ASP A 7 -32.09 36.94 15.96
N ASP A 8 -30.83 36.77 16.35
CA ASP A 8 -29.87 37.86 16.52
C ASP A 8 -29.19 38.22 15.19
N PRO A 9 -29.48 39.40 14.60
CA PRO A 9 -28.96 39.81 13.30
C PRO A 9 -27.45 40.04 13.27
N PHE A 10 -26.80 40.22 14.43
CA PHE A 10 -25.34 40.36 14.51
C PHE A 10 -24.59 39.03 14.41
N LYS A 11 -25.29 37.90 14.58
CA LYS A 11 -24.73 36.55 14.38
C LYS A 11 -24.83 36.08 12.93
N CYS A 12 -25.61 36.77 12.10
CA CYS A 12 -25.73 36.42 10.68
C CYS A 12 -24.42 36.76 9.96
N PRO A 13 -23.78 35.80 9.26
CA PRO A 13 -22.56 36.07 8.52
C PRO A 13 -22.83 37.07 7.39
N THR A 14 -21.93 38.04 7.20
CA THR A 14 -21.96 38.91 6.03
C THR A 14 -21.82 38.08 4.76
N TYR A 15 -22.44 38.54 3.66
CA TYR A 15 -22.31 37.93 2.33
C TYR A 15 -20.85 37.60 1.96
N VAL A 16 -19.93 38.52 2.26
CA VAL A 16 -18.48 38.33 2.04
C VAL A 16 -17.95 37.14 2.84
N GLY A 17 -18.23 37.07 4.14
CA GLY A 17 -17.77 35.98 5.00
C GLY A 17 -18.39 34.62 4.64
N LEU A 18 -19.62 34.62 4.12
CA LEU A 18 -20.23 33.40 3.57
C LEU A 18 -19.50 32.95 2.31
N GLY A 19 -19.17 33.88 1.41
CA GLY A 19 -18.41 33.62 0.19
C GLY A 19 -17.00 33.08 0.48
N ASP A 20 -16.32 33.65 1.48
CA ASP A 20 -15.02 33.17 1.94
C ASP A 20 -15.09 31.74 2.47
N LEU A 21 -16.10 31.42 3.30
CA LEU A 21 -16.30 30.07 3.83
C LEU A 21 -16.51 29.04 2.71
N PHE A 22 -17.35 29.36 1.72
CA PHE A 22 -17.58 28.46 0.59
C PHE A 22 -16.33 28.26 -0.26
N ARG A 23 -15.55 29.33 -0.47
CA ARG A 23 -14.28 29.25 -1.20
C ARG A 23 -13.28 28.35 -0.46
N ASP A 24 -13.13 28.52 0.84
CA ASP A 24 -12.20 27.73 1.64
C ASP A 24 -12.60 26.25 1.68
N LEU A 25 -13.90 25.97 1.82
CA LEU A 25 -14.42 24.61 1.77
C LEU A 25 -14.18 23.96 0.40
N SER A 26 -14.43 24.71 -0.68
CA SER A 26 -14.19 24.25 -2.06
C SER A 26 -12.71 23.93 -2.31
N TYR A 27 -11.82 24.81 -1.85
CA TYR A 27 -10.38 24.62 -1.98
C TYR A 27 -9.90 23.41 -1.18
N THR A 28 -10.35 23.26 0.07
CA THR A 28 -10.02 22.13 0.94
C THR A 28 -10.48 20.80 0.33
N TYR A 29 -11.71 20.76 -0.19
CA TYR A 29 -12.24 19.56 -0.85
C TYR A 29 -11.44 19.20 -2.11
N SER A 30 -11.11 20.20 -2.94
CA SER A 30 -10.30 20.02 -4.15
C SER A 30 -8.90 19.47 -3.82
N ILE A 31 -8.23 20.06 -2.82
CA ILE A 31 -6.93 19.60 -2.34
C ILE A 31 -7.01 18.16 -1.83
N MET A 32 -8.01 17.85 -1.01
CA MET A 32 -8.15 16.52 -0.45
C MET A 32 -8.41 15.47 -1.53
N GLY A 33 -9.17 15.82 -2.57
CA GLY A 33 -9.35 14.98 -3.76
C GLY A 33 -8.03 14.75 -4.52
N PHE A 34 -7.26 15.80 -4.77
CA PHE A 34 -5.95 15.69 -5.42
C PHE A 34 -4.98 14.78 -4.65
N PHE A 35 -4.86 14.99 -3.34
CA PHE A 35 -4.01 14.15 -2.48
C PHE A 35 -4.48 12.69 -2.45
N SER A 36 -5.79 12.45 -2.38
CA SER A 36 -6.35 11.09 -2.40
C SER A 36 -6.00 10.35 -3.69
N CYS A 37 -6.11 11.02 -4.84
CA CYS A 37 -5.73 10.46 -6.14
C CYS A 37 -4.21 10.20 -6.24
N GLN A 38 -3.39 11.17 -5.86
CA GLN A 38 -1.92 11.05 -5.85
C GLN A 38 -1.46 9.90 -4.96
N LEU A 39 -2.04 9.77 -3.77
CA LEU A 39 -1.72 8.68 -2.84
C LEU A 39 -2.08 7.32 -3.44
N LYS A 40 -3.24 7.21 -4.09
CA LYS A 40 -3.65 5.98 -4.78
C LYS A 40 -2.70 5.62 -5.91
N ILE A 41 -2.30 6.59 -6.74
CA ILE A 41 -1.33 6.38 -7.83
C ILE A 41 0.03 5.94 -7.28
N ALA A 42 0.51 6.58 -6.20
CA ALA A 42 1.77 6.21 -5.57
C ALA A 42 1.75 4.78 -5.04
N ASP A 43 0.66 4.36 -4.37
CA ASP A 43 0.49 2.99 -3.87
C ASP A 43 0.43 1.96 -5.02
N GLU A 44 -0.32 2.25 -6.09
CA GLU A 44 -0.38 1.39 -7.28
C GLU A 44 0.99 1.26 -7.96
N ASN A 45 1.75 2.36 -8.07
CA ASN A 45 3.09 2.38 -8.65
C ASN A 45 4.13 1.65 -7.77
N GLN A 46 4.01 1.77 -6.45
CA GLN A 46 4.85 1.05 -5.51
C GLN A 46 4.61 -0.47 -5.62
N LYS A 47 3.34 -0.89 -5.67
CA LYS A 47 2.96 -2.30 -5.86
C LYS A 47 3.44 -2.85 -7.20
N SER A 48 3.26 -2.12 -8.28
CA SER A 48 3.69 -2.56 -9.62
C SER A 48 5.22 -2.66 -9.72
N THR A 49 5.94 -1.70 -9.16
CA THR A 49 7.42 -1.71 -9.12
C THR A 49 7.94 -2.86 -8.27
N SER A 50 7.38 -3.07 -7.07
CA SER A 50 7.75 -4.21 -6.22
C SER A 50 7.50 -5.55 -6.91
N LYS A 51 6.39 -5.68 -7.65
CA LYS A 51 6.09 -6.89 -8.42
C LYS A 51 7.09 -7.11 -9.56
N ALA A 52 7.40 -6.08 -10.34
CA ALA A 52 8.35 -6.16 -11.44
C ALA A 52 9.77 -6.52 -10.95
N GLN A 53 10.24 -5.86 -9.90
CA GLN A 53 11.54 -6.14 -9.29
C GLN A 53 11.65 -7.58 -8.77
N LYS A 54 10.60 -8.09 -8.10
CA LYS A 54 10.58 -9.49 -7.67
C LYS A 54 10.65 -10.46 -8.86
N GLN A 55 9.92 -10.17 -9.93
CA GLN A 55 9.93 -11.01 -11.13
C GLN A 55 11.31 -11.03 -11.80
N GLU A 56 11.93 -9.87 -12.01
CA GLU A 56 13.26 -9.76 -12.61
C GLU A 56 14.32 -10.51 -11.77
N LEU A 57 14.24 -10.38 -10.45
CA LEU A 57 15.10 -11.11 -9.52
C LEU A 57 14.94 -12.62 -9.66
N PHE A 58 13.70 -13.12 -9.75
CA PHE A 58 13.41 -14.55 -9.95
C PHE A 58 13.96 -15.07 -11.29
N GLU A 59 13.84 -14.29 -12.36
CA GLU A 59 14.39 -14.63 -13.67
C GLU A 59 15.92 -14.68 -13.64
N LEU A 60 16.55 -13.71 -12.99
CA LEU A 60 18.00 -13.65 -12.84
C LEU A 60 18.53 -14.85 -12.04
N PHE A 61 17.86 -15.23 -10.96
CA PHE A 61 18.18 -16.45 -10.22
C PHE A 61 17.98 -17.70 -11.05
N SER A 62 16.85 -17.81 -11.77
CA SER A 62 16.57 -18.95 -12.64
C SER A 62 17.63 -19.12 -13.73
N TYR A 63 18.10 -18.01 -14.30
CA TYR A 63 19.19 -18.00 -15.28
C TYR A 63 20.53 -18.37 -14.64
N SER A 64 20.87 -17.77 -13.50
CA SER A 64 22.10 -18.07 -12.76
C SER A 64 22.21 -19.55 -12.38
N ASN A 65 21.11 -20.16 -11.95
CA ASN A 65 21.02 -21.58 -11.59
C ASN A 65 21.34 -22.52 -12.77
N LYS A 66 21.14 -22.07 -14.02
CA LYS A 66 21.49 -22.85 -15.23
C LYS A 66 22.98 -22.76 -15.56
N LEU A 67 23.65 -21.68 -15.18
CA LEU A 67 25.06 -21.44 -15.53
C LEU A 67 26.04 -22.07 -14.54
N HIS A 68 25.68 -22.16 -13.26
CA HIS A 68 26.61 -22.64 -12.24
C HIS A 68 25.93 -23.56 -11.20
N PRO A 69 26.41 -24.78 -10.95
CA PRO A 69 25.80 -25.69 -9.96
C PRO A 69 25.74 -25.10 -8.54
N GLN A 70 26.67 -24.20 -8.21
CA GLN A 70 26.73 -23.58 -6.88
C GLN A 70 25.69 -22.48 -6.68
N SER A 71 25.19 -21.83 -7.73
CA SER A 71 24.12 -20.83 -7.61
C SER A 71 22.77 -21.49 -7.30
N CYS A 72 22.56 -22.76 -7.70
CA CYS A 72 21.40 -23.56 -7.32
C CYS A 72 21.20 -23.63 -5.79
N TYR A 73 22.30 -23.73 -5.02
CA TYR A 73 22.24 -23.69 -3.55
C TYR A 73 21.76 -22.33 -3.03
N PHE A 74 22.18 -21.24 -3.69
CA PHE A 74 21.73 -19.88 -3.36
C PHE A 74 20.25 -19.68 -3.65
N GLY A 75 19.77 -20.19 -4.80
CA GLY A 75 18.34 -20.20 -5.14
C GLY A 75 17.50 -20.95 -4.10
N ARG A 76 17.91 -22.18 -3.74
CA ARG A 76 17.23 -22.99 -2.71
C ARG A 76 17.16 -22.29 -1.35
N TYR A 77 18.24 -21.64 -0.94
CA TYR A 77 18.28 -20.90 0.33
C TYR A 77 17.29 -19.73 0.34
N ILE A 78 17.24 -18.94 -0.74
CA ILE A 78 16.31 -17.80 -0.86
C ILE A 78 14.85 -18.27 -0.83
N HIS A 79 14.51 -19.36 -1.54
CA HIS A 79 13.16 -19.93 -1.49
C HIS A 79 12.76 -20.34 -0.08
N THR A 80 13.69 -20.95 0.67
CA THR A 80 13.46 -21.38 2.05
C THR A 80 13.23 -20.18 2.98
N LEU A 81 14.02 -19.10 2.81
CA LEU A 81 13.86 -17.87 3.59
C LEU A 81 12.52 -17.17 3.32
N HIS A 82 12.06 -17.11 2.07
CA HIS A 82 10.74 -16.54 1.77
C HIS A 82 9.61 -17.37 2.40
N GLY A 83 9.68 -18.70 2.31
CA GLY A 83 8.70 -19.57 2.97
C GLY A 83 8.67 -19.41 4.49
N LEU A 84 9.84 -19.24 5.12
CA LEU A 84 9.95 -18.93 6.56
C LEU A 84 9.32 -17.57 6.91
N HIS A 85 9.53 -16.56 6.07
CA HIS A 85 8.94 -15.24 6.27
C HIS A 85 7.41 -15.30 6.20
N ASP A 86 6.86 -15.98 5.20
CA ASP A 86 5.40 -16.11 5.03
C ASP A 86 4.78 -16.86 6.21
N LEU A 87 5.44 -17.93 6.69
CA LEU A 87 5.03 -18.65 7.89
C LEU A 87 5.04 -17.75 9.14
N LEU A 88 6.07 -16.91 9.30
CA LEU A 88 6.15 -15.97 10.43
C LEU A 88 5.02 -14.93 10.40
N GLU A 89 4.68 -14.39 9.22
CA GLU A 89 3.55 -13.47 9.08
C GLU A 89 2.21 -14.18 9.31
N GLU A 90 2.07 -15.45 8.91
CA GLU A 90 0.87 -16.26 9.21
C GLU A 90 0.68 -16.43 10.73
N ILE A 91 1.74 -16.86 11.44
CA ILE A 91 1.75 -17.03 12.89
C ILE A 91 1.42 -15.70 13.59
N LYS A 92 2.04 -14.60 13.16
CA LYS A 92 1.80 -13.25 13.69
C LYS A 92 0.37 -12.78 13.45
N SER A 93 -0.27 -13.21 12.36
CA SER A 93 -1.67 -12.90 12.06
C SER A 93 -2.69 -13.71 12.87
N GLY A 94 -2.24 -14.68 13.68
CA GLY A 94 -3.11 -15.56 14.48
C GLY A 94 -3.88 -16.59 13.66
N LYS A 95 -3.62 -16.67 12.35
CA LYS A 95 -4.13 -17.71 11.47
C LYS A 95 -3.13 -18.86 11.56
N SER A 96 -3.53 -19.96 12.17
CA SER A 96 -2.75 -21.19 12.13
C SER A 96 -3.48 -22.13 11.18
N SER A 97 -3.06 -22.15 9.91
CA SER A 97 -3.32 -23.33 9.10
C SER A 97 -2.27 -24.37 9.50
N GLY A 98 -2.71 -25.46 10.11
CA GLY A 98 -1.81 -26.54 10.52
C GLY A 98 -1.20 -27.20 9.29
N ILE A 99 -0.09 -26.67 8.77
CA ILE A 99 0.68 -27.29 7.70
C ILE A 99 1.96 -27.83 8.32
N PHE A 100 1.86 -29.10 8.67
CA PHE A 100 2.96 -29.95 9.07
C PHE A 100 3.97 -30.05 7.92
N VAL A 101 5.22 -30.12 8.33
CA VAL A 101 6.45 -30.24 7.55
C VAL A 101 6.42 -31.51 6.69
N GLU A 102 5.88 -31.47 5.46
CA GLU A 102 6.03 -32.59 4.51
C GLU A 102 6.31 -32.22 3.04
N GLN A 103 6.39 -30.93 2.66
CA GLN A 103 6.67 -30.57 1.25
C GLN A 103 8.14 -30.28 0.90
N PHE A 104 9.09 -30.59 1.79
CA PHE A 104 10.52 -30.51 1.46
C PHE A 104 11.11 -31.89 1.13
N GLN A 105 10.55 -32.58 0.13
CA GLN A 105 11.26 -33.63 -0.60
C GLN A 105 11.67 -33.08 -1.97
N PHE A 106 12.97 -32.79 -2.11
CA PHE A 106 13.68 -32.62 -3.38
C PHE A 106 15.00 -33.39 -3.32
#